data_AF-A0A7Y7SU38-F1
#
_entry.id   AF-A0A7Y7SU38-F1
#
_cell.length_a   1.000
_cell.length_b   1.000
_cell.length_c   1.000
_cell.angle_alpha   90.00
_cell.angle_beta   90.00
_cell.angle_gamma   90.00
#
_symmetry.space_group_name_H-M   'P 1'
#
loop_
_entity.id
_entity.type
_entity.pdbx_description
1 polymer ?
#
loop_
_entity_poly.entity_id
_entity_poly.type
_entity_poly.pdbx_seq_one_letter_code
_entity_poly.pdbx_strand_id
1 'polypeptide(L)'
;MQKMNISTDFIAYFNCGSVKLKSEAEILGSIITAIIKDKKTVTNKSIIAYLLAELESTNDVVFQDCLRNTLQIVVGKTPDDDGFLS
;
A
#
# COMPACT_ATOMS: atom_id res chain seq x y z
N MET A 1 -21.72 13.45 -3.65
CA MET A 1 -20.67 13.32 -2.61
C MET A 1 -20.01 11.97 -2.81
N GLN A 2 -18.87 11.92 -3.50
CA GLN A 2 -18.19 10.67 -3.85
C GLN A 2 -17.55 10.09 -2.60
N LYS A 3 -18.10 8.95 -2.16
CA LYS A 3 -17.70 8.20 -0.98
C LYS A 3 -16.23 7.78 -1.13
N MET A 4 -15.37 8.37 -0.30
CA MET A 4 -14.01 7.90 -0.02
C MET A 4 -14.15 6.44 0.46
N ASN A 5 -14.05 5.50 -0.46
CA ASN A 5 -13.91 4.07 -0.17
C ASN A 5 -12.42 3.73 -0.12
N ILE A 6 -11.63 4.60 0.51
CA ILE A 6 -10.35 4.14 1.00
C ILE A 6 -10.74 3.16 2.08
N SER A 7 -10.38 1.90 1.91
CA SER A 7 -10.51 0.90 2.95
C SER A 7 -9.71 1.41 4.14
N THR A 8 -10.36 2.15 5.04
CA THR A 8 -9.84 2.55 6.36
C THR A 8 -9.31 1.34 7.11
N ASP A 9 -9.75 0.15 6.69
CA ASP A 9 -9.22 -1.16 7.02
C ASP A 9 -7.70 -1.28 6.88
N PHE A 10 -7.04 -0.71 5.86
CA PHE A 10 -5.58 -0.85 5.72
C PHE A 10 -4.85 -0.10 6.82
N ILE A 11 -5.10 1.20 6.97
CA ILE A 11 -4.44 2.02 8.00
C ILE A 11 -4.77 1.46 9.39
N ALA A 12 -6.02 1.04 9.63
CA ALA A 12 -6.41 0.40 10.87
C ALA A 12 -5.71 -0.96 11.09
N TYR A 13 -5.54 -1.77 10.03
CA TYR A 13 -4.87 -3.07 10.08
C TYR A 13 -3.37 -2.92 10.36
N PHE A 14 -2.71 -1.98 9.69
CA PHE A 14 -1.29 -1.67 9.93
C PHE A 14 -1.07 -1.00 11.29
N ASN A 15 -2.03 -0.22 11.80
CA ASN A 15 -1.97 0.38 13.14
C ASN A 15 -2.35 -0.60 14.27
N CYS A 16 -3.13 -1.64 13.99
CA CYS A 16 -3.50 -2.71 14.93
C CYS A 16 -2.46 -3.84 14.94
N GLY A 17 -1.76 -4.04 13.81
CA GLY A 17 -0.66 -4.96 13.67
C GLY A 17 0.55 -4.50 14.49
N SER A 18 0.92 -5.30 15.50
CA SER A 18 2.13 -5.21 16.34
C SER A 18 3.31 -4.45 15.73
N VAL A 19 4.09 -3.75 16.57
CA VAL A 19 5.34 -2.95 16.33
C VAL A 19 6.15 -3.21 15.05
N LYS A 20 6.16 -4.45 14.53
CA LYS A 20 6.78 -4.84 13.26
C LYS A 20 6.15 -4.18 12.01
N LEU A 21 4.85 -3.86 12.02
CA LEU A 21 4.15 -3.30 10.84
C LEU A 21 4.12 -1.77 10.81
N LYS A 22 4.78 -1.11 11.77
CA LYS A 22 4.79 0.35 11.89
C LYS A 22 5.48 1.02 10.71
N SER A 23 6.58 0.44 10.24
CA SER A 23 7.33 0.95 9.09
C SER A 23 6.49 0.86 7.81
N GLU A 24 5.83 -0.28 7.58
CA GLU A 24 4.88 -0.48 6.48
C GLU A 24 3.69 0.49 6.57
N ALA A 25 3.17 0.76 7.78
CA ALA A 25 2.10 1.73 8.01
C ALA A 25 2.50 3.14 7.58
N GLU A 26 3.71 3.58 7.94
CA GLU A 26 4.24 4.90 7.57
C GLU A 26 4.46 5.03 6.07
N ILE A 27 4.99 3.98 5.43
CA ILE A 27 5.17 3.91 3.97
C ILE A 27 3.82 4.03 3.27
N LEU A 28 2.83 3.24 3.71
CA LEU A 28 1.50 3.26 3.11
C LEU A 28 0.82 4.63 3.30
N GLY A 29 0.97 5.23 4.48
CA GLY A 29 0.48 6.58 4.77
C GLY A 29 1.11 7.65 3.87
N SER A 30 2.42 7.57 3.63
CA SER A 30 3.13 8.45 2.69
C SER A 30 2.63 8.27 1.26
N ILE A 31 2.47 7.03 0.80
CA ILE A 31 1.97 6.73 -0.55
C ILE A 31 0.53 7.22 -0.75
N ILE A 32 -0.35 6.97 0.21
CA ILE A 32 -1.74 7.47 0.18
C ILE A 32 -1.73 9.00 0.11
N THR A 33 -0.91 9.66 0.92
CA THR A 33 -0.78 11.12 0.90
C THR A 33 -0.25 11.62 -0.45
N ALA A 34 0.72 10.93 -1.06
CA ALA A 34 1.24 11.25 -2.38
C ALA A 34 0.17 11.13 -3.47
N ILE A 35 -0.63 10.06 -3.46
CA ILE A 35 -1.74 9.86 -4.40
C ILE A 35 -2.81 10.96 -4.24
N ILE A 36 -3.15 11.32 -2.99
CA ILE A 36 -4.09 12.41 -2.69
C ILE A 36 -3.54 13.75 -3.19
N LYS A 37 -2.25 14.01 -2.97
CA LYS A 37 -1.57 15.22 -3.44
C LYS A 37 -1.59 15.33 -4.96
N ASP A 38 -1.49 14.20 -5.66
CA ASP A 38 -1.60 14.09 -7.11
C ASP A 38 -3.06 14.23 -7.63
N LYS A 39 -4.02 14.52 -6.73
CA LYS A 39 -5.48 14.53 -7.00
C LYS A 39 -5.99 13.25 -7.65
N LYS A 40 -5.25 12.15 -7.52
CA LYS A 40 -5.64 10.83 -8.02
C LYS A 40 -6.54 10.15 -7.01
N THR A 41 -7.38 9.25 -7.51
CA THR A 41 -8.18 8.41 -6.62
C THR A 41 -7.26 7.36 -6.00
N VAL A 42 -7.26 7.31 -4.66
CA VAL A 42 -6.58 6.28 -3.87
C VAL A 42 -7.32 4.96 -4.08
N THR A 43 -6.85 4.18 -5.05
CA THR A 43 -7.34 2.84 -5.36
C THR A 43 -6.21 1.84 -5.16
N ASN A 44 -6.54 0.56 -4.99
CA ASN A 44 -5.53 -0.50 -4.83
C ASN A 44 -4.53 -0.49 -5.99
N LYS A 45 -5.00 -0.25 -7.22
CA LYS A 45 -4.14 -0.09 -8.41
C LYS A 45 -3.17 1.09 -8.28
N SER A 46 -3.63 2.25 -7.82
CA SER A 46 -2.75 3.41 -7.59
C SER A 46 -1.73 3.12 -6.48
N ILE A 47 -2.15 2.47 -5.39
CA ILE A 47 -1.26 2.10 -4.28
C ILE A 47 -0.18 1.13 -4.76
N ILE A 48 -0.55 0.09 -5.51
CA ILE A 48 0.37 -0.89 -6.11
C ILE A 48 1.36 -0.19 -7.04
N ALA A 49 0.87 0.68 -7.92
CA ALA A 49 1.73 1.41 -8.85
C ALA A 49 2.76 2.31 -8.14
N TYR A 50 2.34 3.00 -7.07
CA TYR A 50 3.25 3.81 -6.27
C TYR A 50 4.26 2.96 -5.49
N LEU A 51 3.82 1.86 -4.87
CA LEU A 51 4.72 0.92 -4.18
C LEU A 51 5.81 0.38 -5.10
N LEU A 52 5.46 0.02 -6.33
CA LEU A 52 6.41 -0.43 -7.35
C LEU A 52 7.40 0.67 -7.75
N ALA A 53 6.89 1.88 -8.01
CA ALA A 53 7.74 3.02 -8.35
C ALA A 53 8.72 3.37 -7.22
N GLU A 54 8.27 3.33 -5.96
CA GLU A 54 9.13 3.53 -4.80
C GLU A 54 10.19 2.43 -4.69
N LEU A 55 9.83 1.19 -4.98
CA LEU A 55 10.73 0.02 -4.94
C LEU A 55 11.83 0.10 -6.00
N GLU A 56 11.52 0.64 -7.18
CA GLU A 56 12.50 0.91 -8.24
C GLU A 56 13.37 2.13 -7.95
N SER A 57 12.83 3.13 -7.23
CA SER A 57 13.53 4.37 -6.87
C SER A 57 14.49 4.19 -5.67
N THR A 58 14.19 3.25 -4.77
CA THR A 58 14.99 2.98 -3.58
C THR A 58 15.99 1.84 -3.77
N ASN A 59 17.24 2.05 -3.34
CA ASN A 59 18.28 1.02 -3.28
C ASN A 59 18.46 0.43 -1.88
N ASP A 60 17.67 0.86 -0.90
CA ASP A 60 17.77 0.37 0.46
C ASP A 60 17.06 -0.99 0.59
N VAL A 61 17.82 -2.04 0.81
CA VAL A 61 17.30 -3.42 0.86
C VAL A 61 16.29 -3.64 2.00
N VAL A 62 16.41 -2.90 3.10
CA VAL A 62 15.49 -2.98 4.24
C VAL A 62 14.17 -2.31 3.88
N PHE A 63 14.24 -1.14 3.27
CA PHE A 63 13.07 -0.41 2.79
C PHE A 63 12.36 -1.15 1.65
N GLN A 64 13.11 -1.76 0.72
CA GLN A 64 12.55 -2.62 -0.32
C GLN A 64 11.83 -3.84 0.26
N ASP A 65 12.33 -4.43 1.34
CA ASP A 65 11.66 -5.54 2.02
C ASP A 65 10.33 -5.09 2.65
N CYS A 66 10.32 -3.95 3.34
CA CYS A 66 9.09 -3.33 3.86
C CYS A 66 8.09 -3.00 2.74
N LEU A 67 8.54 -2.45 1.62
CA LEU A 67 7.71 -2.17 0.45
C LEU A 67 7.10 -3.45 -0.12
N ARG A 68 7.89 -4.53 -0.23
CA ARG A 68 7.39 -5.84 -0.68
C ARG A 68 6.36 -6.44 0.27
N ASN A 69 6.61 -6.39 1.59
CA ASN A 69 5.64 -6.84 2.59
C ASN A 69 4.34 -6.03 2.50
N THR A 70 4.45 -4.71 2.38
CA THR A 70 3.30 -3.81 2.19
C THR A 70 2.52 -4.15 0.92
N LEU A 71 3.22 -4.35 -0.20
CA LEU A 71 2.63 -4.73 -1.48
C LEU A 71 1.90 -6.06 -1.39
N GLN A 72 2.50 -7.07 -0.75
CA GLN A 72 1.88 -8.38 -0.56
C GLN A 72 0.58 -8.29 0.26
N ILE A 73 0.54 -7.45 1.29
CA ILE A 73 -0.68 -7.22 2.09
C ILE A 73 -1.76 -6.52 1.26
N VAL A 74 -1.39 -5.47 0.50
CA VAL A 74 -2.33 -4.74 -0.36
C VAL A 74 -2.88 -5.65 -1.46
N VAL A 75 -2.03 -6.41 -2.14
CA VAL A 75 -2.42 -7.39 -3.16
C VAL A 75 -3.30 -8.48 -2.56
N GLY A 76 -2.93 -9.06 -1.41
CA GLY A 76 -3.73 -10.09 -0.73
C GLY A 76 -5.10 -9.61 -0.23
N LYS A 77 -5.27 -8.30 -0.02
CA LYS A 77 -6.54 -7.66 0.32
C LYS A 77 -7.30 -7.12 -0.90
N THR A 78 -6.73 -7.19 -2.09
CA THR A 78 -7.39 -6.79 -3.34
C THR A 78 -8.05 -8.03 -3.93
N PRO A 79 -9.38 -8.19 -3.85
CA PRO A 79 -10.09 -9.32 -4.46
C PRO A 79 -10.28 -9.11 -5.97
N ASP A 80 -9.30 -8.51 -6.66
CA ASP A 80 -9.35 -8.22 -8.09
C ASP A 80 -8.28 -9.09 -8.75
N ASP A 81 -8.73 -10.01 -9.62
CA ASP A 81 -8.00 -11.07 -10.31
C ASP A 81 -7.77 -12.39 -9.55
N ASP A 82 -8.87 -13.16 -9.47
CA ASP A 82 -8.87 -14.62 -9.60
C ASP A 82 -7.94 -15.04 -10.76
N GLY A 83 -6.67 -15.33 -10.49
CA GLY A 83 -5.76 -15.68 -11.61
C GLY A 83 -4.29 -15.99 -11.33
N PHE A 84 -3.70 -15.73 -10.16
CA PHE A 84 -2.25 -15.94 -9.96
C PHE A 84 -1.87 -17.18 -9.13
N LEU A 85 -2.79 -18.12 -8.93
CA LEU A 85 -2.48 -19.45 -8.38
C LEU A 85 -3.18 -20.54 -9.21
N SER A 86 -2.56 -20.90 -10.33
CA SER A 86 -2.67 -22.23 -10.95
C SER A 86 -1.30 -22.67 -11.42
#